data_AF-A0A699ZX36-F1
#
_entry.id   AF-A0A699ZX36-F1
#
_cell.length_a   1.000
_cell.length_b   1.000
_cell.length_c   1.000
_cell.angle_alpha   90.00
_cell.angle_beta   90.00
_cell.angle_gamma   90.00
#
_symmetry.space_group_name_H-M   'P 1'
#
loop_
_entity.id
_entity.type
_entity.pdbx_description
1 polymer ?
#
loop_
_entity_poly.entity_id
_entity_poly.type
_entity_poly.pdbx_seq_one_letter_code
_entity_poly.pdbx_strand_id
1 'polypeptide(L)'
;GVAAGVGPFQRTSPFLQQPIFNSYHNEHDMLRYLKRLENKDLSLAHSMIPLGSCTMKLNATSEMMPITWPELANLHPFVPQVWLAR
;
A
#
# COMPACT_ATOMS: atom_id res chain seq x y z
N GLY A 1 33.64 6.51 -9.83
CA GLY A 1 33.56 5.33 -8.96
C GLY A 1 33.67 5.81 -7.54
N VAL A 2 32.56 5.81 -6.80
CA VAL A 2 32.56 6.19 -5.39
C VAL A 2 32.68 4.90 -4.60
N ALA A 3 33.83 4.71 -3.94
CA ALA A 3 34.01 3.65 -2.97
C ALA A 3 33.01 3.89 -1.82
N ALA A 4 31.88 3.20 -1.86
CA ALA A 4 30.88 3.25 -0.82
C ALA A 4 31.50 2.60 0.43
N GLY A 5 32.03 3.45 1.31
CA GLY A 5 32.47 3.05 2.64
C GLY A 5 31.29 2.50 3.42
N VAL A 6 31.46 1.36 4.05
CA VAL A 6 30.48 0.84 5.00
C VAL A 6 31.22 0.10 6.10
N GLY A 7 30.84 0.38 7.34
CA GLY A 7 31.33 -0.34 8.52
C GLY A 7 30.90 -1.81 8.54
N PRO A 8 31.05 -2.51 9.68
CA PRO A 8 30.85 -3.96 9.77
C PRO A 8 29.42 -4.46 9.51
N PHE A 9 28.46 -3.56 9.25
CA PHE A 9 27.04 -3.86 9.07
C PHE A 9 26.56 -3.69 7.61
N GLN A 10 27.48 -3.65 6.63
CA GLN A 10 27.05 -3.60 5.24
C GLN A 10 26.28 -4.85 4.85
N ARG A 11 25.11 -4.67 4.24
CA ARG A 11 24.40 -5.78 3.61
C ARG A 11 25.21 -6.29 2.40
N THR A 12 25.55 -7.57 2.42
CA THR A 12 26.30 -8.25 1.35
C THR A 12 25.44 -9.17 0.49
N SER A 13 24.26 -9.56 0.97
CA SER A 13 23.38 -10.51 0.28
C SER A 13 22.46 -9.83 -0.76
N PRO A 14 22.26 -10.46 -1.93
CA PRO A 14 21.30 -9.98 -2.93
C PRO A 14 19.85 -10.14 -2.43
N PHE A 15 18.93 -9.33 -2.96
CA PHE A 15 17.51 -9.33 -2.59
C PHE A 15 16.61 -9.13 -3.80
N LEU A 16 15.32 -9.46 -3.67
CA LEU A 16 14.31 -9.28 -4.72
C LEU A 16 14.72 -9.92 -6.07
N GLN A 17 15.36 -11.08 -6.01
CA GLN A 17 15.89 -11.79 -7.19
C GLN A 17 14.80 -12.47 -8.02
N GLN A 18 13.58 -12.61 -7.48
CA GLN A 18 12.46 -13.19 -8.21
C GLN A 18 12.06 -12.27 -9.39
N PRO A 19 11.70 -12.83 -10.56
CA PRO A 19 11.38 -12.05 -11.74
C PRO A 19 10.28 -11.00 -11.51
N ILE A 20 9.33 -11.28 -10.62
CA ILE A 20 8.21 -10.37 -10.34
C ILE A 20 8.65 -8.97 -9.90
N PHE A 21 9.77 -8.87 -9.20
CA PHE A 21 10.31 -7.59 -8.74
C PHE A 21 11.09 -6.82 -9.82
N ASN A 22 11.37 -7.47 -10.95
CA ASN A 22 12.18 -6.93 -12.04
C ASN A 22 11.43 -6.82 -13.38
N SER A 23 10.14 -7.16 -13.41
CA SER A 23 9.32 -7.17 -14.63
C SER A 23 8.47 -5.91 -14.84
N TYR A 24 8.21 -5.13 -13.78
CA TYR A 24 7.24 -4.03 -13.80
C TYR A 24 7.86 -2.76 -13.18
N HIS A 25 8.57 -1.98 -13.98
CA HIS A 25 9.28 -0.76 -13.49
C HIS A 25 8.68 0.56 -13.97
N ASN A 26 7.82 0.52 -15.00
CA ASN A 26 7.07 1.70 -15.43
C ASN A 26 5.69 1.71 -14.75
N GLU A 27 5.09 2.89 -14.66
CA GLU A 27 3.76 3.05 -14.08
C GLU A 27 2.70 2.26 -14.87
N HIS A 28 2.80 2.27 -16.20
CA HIS A 28 1.81 1.63 -17.07
C HIS A 28 1.76 0.10 -16.93
N ASP A 29 2.91 -0.58 -16.91
CA ASP A 29 2.93 -2.03 -16.74
C ASP A 29 2.61 -2.41 -15.30
N MET A 30 2.94 -1.57 -14.30
CA MET A 30 2.47 -1.73 -12.92
C MET A 30 0.95 -1.65 -12.81
N LEU A 31 0.31 -0.64 -13.44
CA LEU A 31 -1.15 -0.50 -13.45
C LEU A 31 -1.83 -1.71 -14.12
N ARG A 32 -1.29 -2.18 -15.25
CA ARG A 32 -1.77 -3.40 -15.92
C ARG A 32 -1.62 -4.64 -15.02
N TYR A 33 -0.50 -4.75 -14.32
CA TYR A 33 -0.25 -5.85 -13.40
C TYR A 33 -1.27 -5.85 -12.24
N LEU A 34 -1.49 -4.71 -11.61
CA LEU A 34 -2.48 -4.54 -10.54
C LEU A 34 -3.89 -4.88 -11.03
N LYS A 35 -4.31 -4.35 -12.19
CA LYS A 35 -5.64 -4.62 -12.74
C LYS A 35 -5.85 -6.09 -13.08
N ARG A 36 -4.81 -6.76 -13.59
CA ARG A 36 -4.85 -8.21 -13.87
C ARG A 36 -5.06 -9.04 -12.60
N LEU A 37 -4.50 -8.62 -11.47
CA LEU A 37 -4.72 -9.30 -10.19
C LEU A 37 -6.11 -9.00 -9.63
N GLU A 38 -6.53 -7.74 -9.62
CA GLU A 38 -7.86 -7.32 -9.17
C GLU A 38 -8.98 -8.09 -9.88
N ASN A 39 -8.87 -8.29 -11.19
CA ASN A 39 -9.89 -9.00 -11.98
C ASN A 39 -9.99 -10.50 -11.67
N LYS A 40 -9.03 -11.08 -10.94
CA LYS A 40 -9.11 -12.49 -10.51
C LYS A 40 -9.90 -12.66 -9.22
N ASP A 41 -10.12 -11.57 -8.47
CA ASP A 41 -10.72 -11.61 -7.16
C ASP A 41 -12.20 -11.18 -7.22
N LEU A 42 -13.08 -12.00 -6.63
CA LEU A 42 -14.47 -11.62 -6.44
C LEU A 42 -14.58 -10.67 -5.25
N SER A 43 -15.07 -9.46 -5.50
CA SER A 43 -15.21 -8.40 -4.50
C SER A 43 -16.66 -7.89 -4.41
N LEU A 44 -16.95 -7.06 -3.40
CA LEU A 44 -18.26 -6.41 -3.24
C LEU A 44 -18.64 -5.48 -4.40
N ALA A 45 -17.68 -5.12 -5.27
CA ALA A 45 -17.97 -4.38 -6.49
C ALA A 45 -18.71 -5.22 -7.55
N HIS A 46 -18.66 -6.56 -7.43
CA HIS A 46 -19.22 -7.49 -8.41
C HIS A 46 -20.54 -8.11 -7.94
N SER A 47 -20.59 -8.60 -6.70
CA SER A 47 -21.78 -9.27 -6.17
C SER A 47 -21.82 -9.24 -4.65
N MET A 48 -22.97 -9.64 -4.10
CA MET A 48 -23.11 -9.90 -2.66
C MET A 48 -22.20 -11.07 -2.25
N ILE A 49 -21.46 -10.88 -1.14
CA ILE A 49 -20.64 -11.91 -0.49
C ILE A 49 -21.25 -12.24 0.88
N PRO A 50 -22.16 -13.24 0.97
CA PRO A 50 -22.93 -13.53 2.19
C PRO A 50 -22.16 -14.43 3.16
N LEU A 51 -21.02 -13.96 3.66
CA LEU A 51 -20.26 -14.66 4.69
C LEU A 51 -20.86 -14.36 6.07
N GLY A 52 -21.41 -15.40 6.71
CA GLY A 52 -21.96 -15.30 8.07
C GLY A 52 -20.91 -14.78 9.05
N SER A 53 -21.32 -13.92 9.98
CA SER A 53 -20.45 -13.27 10.98
C SER A 53 -19.45 -12.22 10.47
N CYS A 54 -19.23 -12.09 9.16
CA CYS A 54 -18.27 -11.11 8.61
C CYS A 54 -18.85 -9.70 8.42
N THR A 55 -20.18 -9.57 8.39
CA THR A 55 -20.87 -8.29 8.20
C THR A 55 -20.39 -7.50 6.97
N MET A 56 -20.34 -8.18 5.81
CA MET A 56 -19.90 -7.59 4.53
C MET A 56 -20.92 -6.57 4.00
N LYS A 57 -20.90 -5.36 4.58
CA LYS A 57 -21.79 -4.23 4.30
C LYS A 57 -21.15 -3.22 3.35
N LEU A 58 -21.88 -2.14 3.08
CA LEU A 58 -21.36 -1.01 2.29
C LEU A 58 -20.16 -0.37 3.00
N ASN A 59 -19.05 -0.25 2.26
CA ASN A 59 -17.94 0.62 2.61
C ASN A 59 -18.06 1.87 1.72
N ALA A 60 -18.69 2.93 2.23
CA ALA A 60 -19.06 4.08 1.39
C ALA A 60 -17.83 4.91 0.99
N THR A 61 -17.80 5.44 -0.23
CA THR A 61 -16.70 6.28 -0.71
C THR A 61 -16.49 7.51 0.18
N SER A 62 -17.56 8.13 0.67
CA SER A 62 -17.49 9.27 1.58
C SER A 62 -16.82 8.95 2.92
N GLU A 63 -16.92 7.70 3.39
CA GLU A 63 -16.28 7.24 4.64
C GLU A 63 -14.80 6.90 4.41
N MET A 64 -14.44 6.46 3.20
CA MET A 64 -13.07 6.03 2.87
C MET A 64 -12.16 7.21 2.48
N MET A 65 -12.69 8.27 1.88
CA MET A 65 -11.91 9.42 1.41
C MET A 65 -11.03 10.07 2.49
N PRO A 66 -11.50 10.30 3.74
CA PRO A 66 -10.69 10.98 4.75
C PRO A 66 -9.45 10.22 5.21
N ILE A 67 -9.41 8.90 5.02
CA ILE A 67 -8.33 8.04 5.51
C ILE A 67 -6.98 8.38 4.87
N THR A 68 -6.99 8.91 3.64
CA THR A 68 -5.77 9.29 2.90
C THR A 68 -5.45 10.78 2.96
N TRP A 69 -6.26 11.60 3.66
CA TRP A 69 -5.98 13.02 3.81
C TRP A 69 -4.68 13.23 4.59
N PRO A 70 -3.74 14.08 4.13
CA PRO A 70 -2.46 14.31 4.80
C PRO A 70 -2.60 14.69 6.27
N GLU A 71 -3.65 15.45 6.61
CA GLU A 71 -3.99 15.89 7.96
C GLU A 71 -4.28 14.72 8.90
N LEU A 72 -4.68 13.56 8.38
CA LEU A 72 -4.93 12.35 9.14
C LEU A 72 -3.81 11.32 8.95
N ALA A 73 -3.44 11.02 7.70
CA ALA A 73 -2.54 9.94 7.33
C ALA A 73 -1.06 10.20 7.66
N ASN A 74 -0.62 11.47 7.69
CA ASN A 74 0.80 11.82 7.86
C ASN A 74 1.13 12.32 9.27
N LEU A 75 0.21 12.18 10.23
CA LEU A 75 0.49 12.49 11.62
C LEU A 75 1.28 11.35 12.27
N HIS A 76 2.46 11.68 12.77
CA HIS A 76 3.21 10.75 13.61
C HIS A 76 2.44 10.52 14.92
N PRO A 77 2.31 9.26 15.39
CA PRO A 77 1.48 8.94 16.56
C PRO A 77 1.91 9.64 17.86
N PHE A 78 3.16 10.10 17.94
CA PHE A 78 3.69 10.84 19.10
C PHE A 78 3.85 12.35 18.86
N VAL A 79 3.07 12.93 17.94
CA VAL A 79 3.07 14.37 17.73
C VAL A 79 2.62 15.10 19.01
N PRO A 80 3.27 16.20 19.42
CA PRO A 80 2.83 16.95 20.59
C PRO A 80 1.40 17.49 20.41
N GLN A 81 0.60 17.56 21.48
CA GLN A 81 -0.82 17.96 21.38
C GLN A 81 -1.02 19.38 20.82
N VAL A 82 -0.03 20.27 20.99
CA VAL A 82 -0.08 21.65 20.46
C VAL A 82 -0.17 21.72 18.93
N TRP A 83 0.16 20.64 18.21
CA TRP A 83 0.11 20.59 16.75
C TRP A 83 -1.25 20.15 16.20
N LEU A 84 -2.16 19.63 17.04
CA LEU A 84 -3.49 19.15 16.63
C LEU A 84 -4.54 20.27 16.52
N ALA A 85 -4.19 21.50 16.91
CA ALA A 85 -5.09 22.66 16.96
C ALA A 85 -4.84 23.70 15.85
N ARG A 86 -4.07 23.34 14.82
CA ARG A 86 -3.90 24.12 13.58
C ARG A 86 -4.69 23.47 12.46
#